data_AF-A0A960Y9U6-F1
#
_entry.id   AF-A0A960Y9U6-F1
#
_cell.length_a   1.000
_cell.length_b   1.000
_cell.length_c   1.000
_cell.angle_alpha   90.00
_cell.angle_beta   90.00
_cell.angle_gamma   90.00
#
_symmetry.space_group_name_H-M   'P 1'
#
loop_
_entity.id
_entity.type
_entity.pdbx_description
1 polymer ?
#
loop_
_entity_poly.entity_id
_entity_poly.type
_entity_poly.pdbx_seq_one_letter_code
_entity_poly.pdbx_strand_id
1 'polypeptide(L)'
;TGQPVEWVRVHMLPDYAFFDHSVHIAAGVACQSCHGRIDQMEKVTQAEPLSMSWCLDCHRNPEPNLRPKDKVTKMGWVPEADAAAGNSGLDEIAHRAVNPPVNCSGCHR
;
A
#
# COMPACT_ATOMS: atom_id res chain seq x y z
N THR A 1 -22.60 15.22 -24.67
CA THR A 1 -23.65 14.41 -24.04
C THR A 1 -23.54 14.34 -22.51
N GLY A 2 -22.44 14.79 -21.87
CA GLY A 2 -22.40 15.02 -20.41
C GLY A 2 -22.51 13.76 -19.53
N GLN A 3 -22.60 12.58 -20.13
CA GLN A 3 -22.68 11.31 -19.40
C GLN A 3 -21.30 10.99 -18.79
N PRO A 4 -21.25 10.51 -17.53
CA PRO A 4 -20.02 10.05 -16.91
C PRO A 4 -19.37 8.89 -17.68
N VAL A 5 -18.08 8.70 -17.47
CA VAL A 5 -17.36 7.52 -17.99
C VAL A 5 -17.69 6.32 -17.09
N GLU A 6 -18.12 5.23 -17.71
CA GLU A 6 -18.43 3.96 -17.05
C GLU A 6 -17.14 3.19 -16.72
N TRP A 7 -16.47 3.59 -15.63
CA TRP A 7 -15.24 2.94 -15.17
C TRP A 7 -15.51 1.55 -14.60
N VAL A 8 -14.73 0.56 -15.05
CA VAL A 8 -14.68 -0.76 -14.41
C VAL A 8 -13.65 -0.73 -13.29
N ARG A 9 -14.10 -0.98 -12.05
CA ARG A 9 -13.22 -1.05 -10.88
C ARG A 9 -12.47 -2.40 -10.87
N VAL A 10 -11.14 -2.34 -10.88
CA VAL A 10 -10.27 -3.54 -10.88
C VAL A 10 -10.07 -4.11 -9.48
N HIS A 11 -9.76 -3.25 -8.51
CA HIS A 11 -9.56 -3.65 -7.12
C HIS A 11 -10.86 -3.40 -6.35
N MET A 12 -11.55 -4.48 -5.99
CA MET A 12 -12.80 -4.43 -5.25
C MET A 12 -12.76 -5.47 -4.14
N LEU A 13 -12.76 -4.99 -2.90
CA LEU A 13 -12.97 -5.85 -1.74
C LEU A 13 -14.47 -6.10 -1.56
N PRO A 14 -14.86 -7.21 -0.92
CA PRO A 14 -16.25 -7.43 -0.54
C PRO A 14 -16.78 -6.31 0.37
N ASP A 15 -18.05 -5.95 0.24
CA ASP A 15 -18.64 -4.80 0.95
C ASP A 15 -18.64 -4.94 2.48
N TYR A 16 -18.51 -6.17 3.01
CA TYR A 16 -18.37 -6.44 4.45
C TYR A 16 -16.94 -6.25 4.99
N ALA A 17 -16.00 -5.81 4.15
CA ALA A 17 -14.63 -5.48 4.50
C ALA A 17 -14.34 -4.02 4.14
N PHE A 18 -14.24 -3.18 5.16
CA PHE A 18 -13.91 -1.77 5.01
C PHE A 18 -12.39 -1.56 4.88
N PHE A 19 -11.98 -0.76 3.91
CA PHE A 19 -10.59 -0.36 3.69
C PHE A 19 -10.43 1.15 3.68
N ASP A 20 -9.45 1.66 4.44
CA ASP A 20 -9.11 3.10 4.52
C ASP A 20 -7.73 3.35 3.91
N HIS A 21 -7.63 4.09 2.80
CA HIS A 21 -6.32 4.41 2.22
C HIS A 21 -5.47 5.31 3.12
N SER A 22 -6.09 6.21 3.88
CA SER A 22 -5.40 7.29 4.59
C SER A 22 -4.47 6.76 5.68
N VAL A 23 -4.91 5.75 6.42
CA VAL A 23 -4.13 5.16 7.53
C VAL A 23 -2.89 4.42 7.02
N HIS A 24 -2.99 3.76 5.86
CA HIS A 24 -1.88 3.03 5.25
C HIS A 24 -0.82 4.00 4.68
N ILE A 25 -1.27 5.03 3.97
CA ILE A 25 -0.38 6.09 3.44
C ILE A 25 0.31 6.82 4.60
N ALA A 26 -0.43 7.14 5.67
CA ALA A 26 0.14 7.81 6.85
C ALA A 26 1.14 6.93 7.61
N ALA A 27 0.97 5.61 7.60
CA ALA A 27 1.93 4.64 8.12
C ALA A 27 3.17 4.49 7.23
N GLY A 28 3.11 4.94 5.97
CA GLY A 28 4.19 4.83 4.99
C GLY A 28 4.15 3.57 4.15
N VAL A 29 2.99 2.93 4.00
CA VAL A 29 2.80 1.82 3.07
C VAL A 29 2.72 2.36 1.65
N ALA A 30 3.51 1.79 0.74
CA ALA A 30 3.63 2.27 -0.62
C ALA A 30 2.41 1.90 -1.49
N CYS A 31 2.09 2.73 -2.49
CA CYS A 31 1.10 2.35 -3.50
C CYS A 31 1.53 1.06 -4.24
N GLN A 32 2.83 0.94 -4.50
CA GLN A 32 3.43 -0.18 -5.23
C GLN A 32 3.24 -1.53 -4.53
N SER A 33 3.25 -1.59 -3.19
CA SER A 33 3.15 -2.86 -2.46
C SER A 33 1.75 -3.46 -2.52
N CYS A 34 0.72 -2.67 -2.87
CA CYS A 34 -0.67 -3.16 -2.98
C CYS A 34 -1.16 -3.18 -4.44
N HIS A 35 -0.73 -2.23 -5.27
CA HIS A 35 -1.19 -2.09 -6.65
C HIS A 35 -0.15 -2.48 -7.70
N GLY A 36 1.06 -2.88 -7.28
CA GLY A 36 2.16 -3.17 -8.19
C GLY A 36 2.73 -1.93 -8.87
N ARG A 37 3.53 -2.15 -9.93
CA ARG A 37 4.13 -1.09 -10.75
C ARG A 37 3.12 -0.48 -11.71
N ILE A 38 2.17 0.28 -11.17
CA ILE A 38 1.13 1.00 -11.96
C ILE A 38 1.74 1.87 -13.05
N ASP A 39 2.91 2.46 -12.80
CA ASP A 39 3.67 3.25 -13.77
C ASP A 39 4.14 2.44 -15.00
N GLN A 40 4.12 1.12 -14.93
CA GLN A 40 4.45 0.20 -16.01
C GLN A 40 3.22 -0.55 -16.56
N MET A 41 2.02 -0.23 -16.07
CA MET A 41 0.77 -0.85 -16.51
C MET A 41 0.09 0.01 -17.57
N GLU A 42 0.04 -0.48 -18.82
CA GLU A 42 -0.77 0.13 -19.87
C GLU A 42 -2.28 0.06 -19.55
N LYS A 43 -2.69 -1.04 -18.93
CA LYS A 43 -4.04 -1.25 -18.38
C LYS A 43 -3.91 -1.77 -16.95
N VAL A 44 -4.63 -1.16 -16.01
CA VAL A 44 -4.59 -1.58 -14.61
C VAL A 44 -5.04 -3.03 -14.49
N THR A 45 -4.20 -3.83 -13.83
CA THR A 45 -4.47 -5.22 -13.47
C THR A 45 -4.32 -5.39 -11.97
N GLN A 46 -4.96 -6.42 -11.43
CA GLN A 46 -4.78 -6.78 -10.03
C GLN A 46 -3.43 -7.51 -9.86
N ALA A 47 -2.41 -6.79 -9.37
CA ALA A 47 -1.08 -7.34 -9.16
C ALA A 47 -1.00 -8.22 -7.89
N GLU A 48 -1.66 -7.78 -6.82
CA GLU A 48 -1.69 -8.47 -5.54
C GLU A 48 -3.08 -9.08 -5.28
N PRO A 49 -3.17 -10.21 -4.55
CA PRO A 49 -4.45 -10.88 -4.34
C PRO A 49 -5.44 -10.07 -3.50
N LEU A 50 -4.96 -9.15 -2.65
CA LEU A 50 -5.78 -8.35 -1.72
C LEU A 50 -6.75 -9.21 -0.90
N SER A 51 -6.36 -10.45 -0.60
CA SER A 51 -7.14 -11.39 0.19
C SER A 51 -6.91 -11.14 1.69
N MET A 52 -7.82 -11.62 2.54
CA MET A 52 -7.70 -11.45 3.98
C MET A 52 -6.36 -11.98 4.52
N SER A 53 -5.90 -13.16 4.08
CA SER A 53 -4.62 -13.72 4.54
C SER A 53 -3.46 -12.81 4.16
N TRP A 54 -3.43 -12.32 2.92
CA TRP A 54 -2.39 -11.42 2.43
C TRP A 54 -2.36 -10.10 3.23
N CYS A 55 -3.52 -9.52 3.51
CA CYS A 55 -3.63 -8.34 4.38
C CYS A 55 -3.12 -8.64 5.81
N LEU A 56 -3.52 -9.77 6.38
CA LEU A 56 -3.14 -10.15 7.74
C LEU A 56 -1.64 -10.47 7.86
N ASP A 57 -1.03 -11.05 6.83
CA ASP A 57 0.41 -11.32 6.81
C ASP A 57 1.20 -10.02 6.85
N CYS A 58 0.74 -9.00 6.12
CA CYS A 58 1.28 -7.64 6.23
C CYS A 58 0.98 -7.00 7.60
N HIS A 59 -0.23 -7.12 8.14
CA HIS A 59 -0.58 -6.53 9.44
C HIS A 59 0.22 -7.15 10.60
N ARG A 60 0.57 -8.44 10.51
CA ARG A 60 1.40 -9.15 11.50
C ARG A 60 2.88 -8.82 11.37
N ASN A 61 3.35 -8.52 10.17
CA ASN A 61 4.73 -8.16 9.89
C ASN A 61 4.81 -6.98 8.90
N PRO A 62 4.55 -5.74 9.37
CA PRO A 62 4.42 -4.59 8.48
C PRO A 62 5.76 -4.03 8.01
N GLU A 63 6.84 -4.24 8.77
CA GLU A 63 8.15 -3.61 8.56
C GLU A 63 8.69 -3.73 7.13
N PRO A 64 8.61 -4.89 6.44
CA PRO A 64 9.11 -5.03 5.07
C PRO A 64 8.36 -4.17 4.03
N ASN A 65 7.17 -3.67 4.36
CA ASN A 65 6.32 -2.90 3.46
C ASN A 65 6.37 -1.38 3.72
N LEU A 66 7.08 -0.96 4.77
CA LEU A 66 7.20 0.45 5.13
C LEU A 66 8.23 1.18 4.28
N ARG A 67 7.90 2.43 3.95
CA ARG A 67 8.78 3.37 3.24
C ARG A 67 8.88 4.69 4.01
N PRO A 68 9.90 5.52 3.73
CA PRO A 68 9.87 6.93 4.13
C PRO A 68 8.61 7.59 3.56
N LYS A 69 7.99 8.50 4.30
CA LYS A 69 6.67 9.04 3.92
C LYS A 69 6.70 9.79 2.59
N ASP A 70 7.82 10.44 2.28
CA ASP A 70 8.02 11.16 1.02
C ASP A 70 8.24 10.22 -0.18
N LYS A 71 8.42 8.91 0.04
CA LYS A 71 8.61 7.89 -1.01
C LYS A 71 7.42 6.94 -1.18
N VAL A 72 6.30 7.17 -0.50
CA VAL A 72 5.09 6.33 -0.59
C VAL A 72 4.56 6.21 -2.03
N THR A 73 4.62 7.30 -2.79
CA THR A 73 4.18 7.37 -4.19
C THR A 73 5.33 7.19 -5.20
N LYS A 74 6.58 7.05 -4.73
CA LYS A 74 7.74 6.81 -5.61
C LYS A 74 7.73 5.36 -6.06
N MET A 75 7.24 5.14 -7.28
CA MET A 75 7.28 3.82 -7.92
C MET A 75 8.72 3.42 -8.23
N GLY A 76 9.04 2.15 -8.03
CA GLY A 76 10.40 1.62 -8.24
C GLY A 76 11.44 2.10 -7.22
N TRP A 77 11.02 2.61 -6.06
CA TRP A 77 11.94 2.90 -4.96
C TRP A 77 12.66 1.63 -4.49
N VAL A 78 13.98 1.72 -4.38
CA VAL A 78 14.86 0.65 -3.92
C VAL A 78 15.76 1.24 -2.82
N PRO A 79 15.69 0.74 -1.57
CA PRO A 79 16.39 1.34 -0.46
C PRO A 79 17.91 1.45 -0.67
N GLU A 80 18.55 0.46 -1.29
CA GLU A 80 19.99 0.42 -1.51
C GLU A 80 20.44 1.46 -2.56
N ALA A 81 19.66 1.61 -3.63
CA ALA A 81 19.96 2.58 -4.69
C ALA A 81 19.80 4.03 -4.19
N ASP A 82 18.79 4.27 -3.37
CA ASP A 82 18.55 5.58 -2.73
C ASP A 82 19.50 5.83 -1.53
N ALA A 83 19.97 4.77 -0.83
CA ALA A 83 20.98 4.90 0.22
C ALA A 83 22.34 5.36 -0.34
N ALA A 84 22.74 4.85 -1.51
CA ALA A 84 23.93 5.31 -2.20
C ALA A 84 23.86 6.81 -2.59
N ALA A 85 22.65 7.36 -2.72
CA ALA A 85 22.40 8.78 -3.00
C ALA A 85 22.22 9.64 -1.74
N GLY A 86 22.36 9.06 -0.54
CA GLY A 86 22.23 9.77 0.74
C GLY A 86 20.79 10.18 1.09
N ASN A 87 19.78 9.57 0.47
CA ASN A 87 18.38 9.97 0.62
C ASN A 87 17.42 8.78 0.87
N SER A 88 17.93 7.68 1.43
CA SER A 88 17.14 6.46 1.64
C SER A 88 15.99 6.60 2.62
N GLY A 89 16.08 7.55 3.56
CA GLY A 89 15.07 7.76 4.60
C GLY A 89 14.89 6.56 5.54
N LEU A 90 15.84 5.62 5.58
CA LEU A 90 15.75 4.38 6.36
C LEU A 90 15.63 4.62 7.87
N ASP A 91 16.28 5.67 8.38
CA ASP A 91 16.15 6.07 9.79
C ASP A 91 14.70 6.44 10.16
N GLU A 92 13.95 7.02 9.22
CA GLU A 92 12.52 7.37 9.40
C GLU A 92 11.64 6.13 9.56
N ILE A 93 12.04 5.00 8.95
CA ILE A 93 11.35 3.71 9.09
C ILE A 93 11.73 3.06 10.41
N ALA A 94 13.03 3.03 10.76
CA ALA A 94 13.54 2.37 11.95
C ALA A 94 12.92 2.88 13.26
N HIS A 95 12.50 4.15 13.30
CA HIS A 95 11.85 4.76 14.46
C HIS A 95 10.32 4.75 14.41
N ARG A 96 9.71 4.15 13.38
CA ARG A 96 8.27 4.18 13.20
C ARG A 96 7.59 2.98 13.87
N ALA A 97 6.98 3.24 15.01
CA ALA A 97 6.05 2.29 15.60
C ALA A 97 4.71 2.31 14.83
N VAL A 98 4.35 1.17 14.25
CA VAL A 98 3.01 0.91 13.69
C VAL A 98 2.35 -0.22 14.47
N ASN A 99 1.03 -0.16 14.64
CA ASN A 99 0.26 -1.22 15.31
C ASN A 99 -0.99 -1.55 14.47
N PRO A 100 -0.83 -2.27 13.34
CA PRO A 100 -1.95 -2.65 12.50
C PRO A 100 -2.93 -3.57 13.25
N PRO A 101 -4.25 -3.42 13.06
CA PRO A 101 -5.22 -4.28 13.72
C PRO A 101 -5.15 -5.70 13.14
N VAL A 102 -5.13 -6.71 14.00
CA VAL A 102 -5.20 -8.14 13.62
C VAL A 102 -6.49 -8.82 14.09
N ASN A 103 -7.46 -8.02 14.53
CA ASN A 103 -8.78 -8.48 14.98
C ASN A 103 -9.85 -8.16 13.92
N CYS A 104 -11.02 -8.81 14.03
CA CYS A 104 -12.11 -8.66 13.07
C CYS A 104 -12.58 -7.20 12.91
N SER A 105 -12.66 -6.45 14.02
CA SER A 105 -13.11 -5.05 14.00
C SER A 105 -12.16 -4.09 13.27
N GLY A 106 -10.95 -4.53 12.91
CA GLY A 106 -10.04 -3.73 12.08
C GLY A 106 -10.58 -3.45 10.68
N CYS A 107 -11.35 -4.39 10.11
CA CYS A 107 -11.86 -4.31 8.73
C CYS A 107 -13.35 -4.64 8.62
N HIS A 108 -13.90 -5.48 9.50
CA HIS A 108 -15.30 -5.92 9.44
C HIS A 108 -16.16 -5.06 10.37
N ARG A 109 -16.91 -4.13 9.78
CA ARG A 109 -17.77 -3.18 10.48
C ARG A 109 -18.98 -2.78 9.65
#